data_AF-E0TCC7-F1
#
_entry.id   AF-E0TCC7-F1
#
_cell.length_a   1.000
_cell.length_b   1.000
_cell.length_c   1.000
_cell.angle_alpha   90.00
_cell.angle_beta   90.00
_cell.angle_gamma   90.00
#
_symmetry.space_group_name_H-M   'P 1'
#
loop_
_entity.id
_entity.type
_entity.pdbx_description
1 polymer ?
#
loop_
_entity_poly.entity_id
_entity_poly.type
_entity_poly.pdbx_seq_one_letter_code
_entity_poly.pdbx_strand_id
1 'polypeptide(L)' 'MINGASDFMIDVMGDAGRHTRFAVGAPSLPLGVAVEIDGIFRIKQS' A
#
# COMPACT_ATOMS: atom_id res chain seq x y z
N MET A 1 -2.88 0.77 12.95
CA MET A 1 -2.20 1.81 12.14
C MET A 1 -1.90 1.35 10.71
N ILE A 2 -1.38 0.13 10.47
CA ILE A 2 -0.92 -0.28 9.12
C ILE A 2 -2.01 -0.46 8.04
N ASN A 3 -3.30 -0.51 8.41
CA ASN A 3 -4.37 -0.79 7.45
C ASN A 3 -4.74 0.40 6.57
N GLY A 4 -4.36 1.63 6.93
CA GLY A 4 -4.84 2.83 6.22
C GLY A 4 -4.58 2.80 4.72
N ALA A 5 -3.41 2.33 4.30
CA ALA A 5 -3.09 2.12 2.89
C ALA A 5 -4.03 1.08 2.25
N SER A 6 -4.23 -0.07 2.89
CA SER A 6 -5.07 -1.12 2.33
C SER A 6 -6.54 -0.74 2.25
N ASP A 7 -7.07 -0.11 3.30
CA ASP A 7 -8.46 0.35 3.36
C ASP A 7 -8.70 1.41 2.28
N PHE A 8 -7.78 2.36 2.13
CA PHE A 8 -7.82 3.38 1.07
C PHE A 8 -7.84 2.76 -0.34
N MET A 9 -6.96 1.79 -0.60
CA MET A 9 -6.89 1.14 -1.92
C MET A 9 -8.19 0.40 -2.27
N ILE A 10 -8.83 -0.24 -1.29
CA ILE A 10 -10.15 -0.87 -1.48
C ILE A 10 -11.24 0.17 -1.68
N ASP A 11 -11.22 1.27 -0.91
CA ASP A 11 -12.21 2.35 -1.02
C ASP A 11 -12.20 3.01 -2.41
N VAL A 12 -11.01 3.31 -2.94
CA VAL A 12 -10.88 4.01 -4.23
C VAL A 12 -10.92 3.09 -5.46
N MET A 13 -10.57 1.81 -5.33
CA MET A 13 -10.48 0.87 -6.47
C MET A 13 -11.49 -0.29 -6.40
N GLY A 14 -12.28 -0.40 -5.34
CA GLY A 14 -13.21 -1.50 -5.12
C GLY A 14 -12.51 -2.86 -5.06
N ASP A 15 -13.08 -3.86 -5.75
CA ASP A 15 -12.53 -5.22 -5.79
C ASP A 15 -11.12 -5.28 -6.38
N ALA A 16 -10.78 -4.39 -7.32
CA ALA A 16 -9.44 -4.31 -7.88
C ALA A 16 -8.39 -3.81 -6.85
N GLY A 17 -8.84 -3.16 -5.78
CA GLY A 17 -8.02 -2.71 -4.66
C GLY A 17 -7.65 -3.80 -3.67
N ARG A 18 -8.21 -5.01 -3.77
CA ARG A 18 -7.85 -6.13 -2.88
C ARG A 18 -6.48 -6.69 -3.26
N HIS A 19 -5.57 -6.75 -2.29
CA HIS A 19 -4.18 -7.16 -2.52
C HIS A 19 -3.63 -8.00 -1.35
N THR A 20 -2.57 -8.75 -1.63
CA THR A 20 -1.67 -9.28 -0.60
C THR A 20 -0.71 -8.18 -0.15
N ARG A 21 -0.22 -8.27 1.09
CA ARG A 21 0.75 -7.30 1.62
C ARG A 21 1.68 -7.95 2.64
N PHE A 22 2.77 -7.26 2.93
CA PHE A 22 3.58 -7.45 4.12
C PHE A 22 3.72 -6.12 4.87
N ALA A 23 3.97 -6.20 6.17
CA ALA A 23 4.15 -5.03 7.02
C ALA A 23 5.28 -5.32 8.00
N VAL A 24 6.34 -4.52 7.95
CA VAL A 24 7.54 -4.70 8.78
C VAL A 24 7.91 -3.39 9.44
N GLY A 25 8.54 -3.46 10.61
CA GLY A 25 9.11 -2.28 11.26
C GLY A 25 10.49 -1.97 10.70
N ALA A 26 10.84 -0.69 10.63
CA ALA A 26 12.18 -0.21 10.30
C ALA A 26 12.64 0.77 11.40
N PRO A 27 13.94 0.78 11.75
CA PRO A 27 14.47 1.72 12.75
C PRO A 27 14.42 3.18 12.28
N SER A 28 14.49 3.41 10.97
CA SER A 28 14.32 4.70 10.32
C SER A 28 13.92 4.51 8.85
N LEU A 29 13.35 5.55 8.25
CA LEU A 29 12.99 5.60 6.82
C LEU A 29 13.67 6.80 6.15
N PRO A 30 13.90 6.75 4.82
CA PRO A 30 14.40 7.89 4.06
C PRO A 30 13.56 9.15 4.30
N LEU A 31 14.23 10.31 4.32
CA LEU A 31 13.60 11.62 4.54
C LEU A 31 12.85 11.77 5.89
N GLY A 32 13.01 10.83 6.82
CA GLY A 32 12.38 10.89 8.14
C GLY A 32 10.86 10.70 8.13
N VAL A 33 10.31 10.09 7.07
CA VAL A 33 8.86 9.81 6.99
C VAL A 33 8.43 8.76 8.01
N ALA A 34 7.17 8.81 8.43
CA ALA A 34 6.63 7.86 9.41
C ALA A 34 6.34 6.47 8.82
N VAL A 35 5.98 6.41 7.53
CA VAL A 35 5.62 5.19 6.81
C VAL A 35 6.04 5.32 5.34
N GLU A 36 6.54 4.25 4.75
CA GLU A 36 6.78 4.11 3.31
C GLU A 36 5.95 2.92 2.79
N ILE A 37 5.35 3.06 1.60
CA ILE A 37 4.51 2.05 0.97
C ILE A 37 4.99 1.86 -0.46
N ASP A 38 5.22 0.62 -0.85
CA ASP A 38 5.52 0.21 -2.23
C ASP A 38 4.52 -0.84 -2.70
N GLY A 39 4.25 -0.91 -4.00
CA GLY A 39 3.25 -1.77 -4.59
C GLY A 39 3.46 -2.05 -6.08
N ILE A 40 3.13 -3.26 -6.51
CA ILE A 40 3.18 -3.69 -7.90
C ILE A 40 1.75 -3.83 -8.43
N PHE A 41 1.47 -3.18 -9.56
CA PHE A 41 0.13 -3.10 -10.13
C PHE A 41 0.05 -3.75 -11.51
N ARG A 42 -0.98 -4.57 -11.73
CA ARG A 42 -1.38 -4.96 -13.08
C ARG A 42 -2.14 -3.81 -13.72
N ILE A 43 -1.65 -3.30 -14.83
CA ILE A 43 -2.35 -2.32 -15.65
C ILE A 43 -3.21 -3.03 -16.67
N LYS A 44 -4.44 -2.55 -16.88
CA LYS A 44 -5.32 -3.06 -17.94
C LYS A 44 -4.71 -2.70 -19.30
N GLN A 45 -4.50 -3.69 -20.16
CA GLN A 45 -4.15 -3.45 -21.55
C GLN A 45 -5.42 -3.22 -22.37
N SER A 46 -5.37 -2.22 -23.25
CA SER A 46 -6.45 -1.80 -24.16
C SER A 46 -6.65 -2.77 -25.31
#